data_AF-A0A7C2SRG5-F1
#
_entry.id   AF-A0A7C2SRG5-F1
#
_cell.length_a   1.000
_cell.length_b   1.000
_cell.length_c   1.000
_cell.angle_alpha   90.00
_cell.angle_beta   90.00
_cell.angle_gamma   90.00
#
_symmetry.space_group_name_H-M   'P 1'
#
loop_
_entity.id
_entity.type
_entity.pdbx_description
1 polymer ?
#
loop_
_entity_poly.entity_id
_entity_poly.type
_entity_poly.pdbx_seq_one_letter_code
_entity_poly.pdbx_strand_id
1 'polypeptide(L)'
;MNTFKNEILQQWNKLKTLDKKVVIVFLAVAVLQTISWYYASRKFFRANLYHQYFTDNEFVHLYEYLFWFIGDFISLFLLPSIIIIFLFKEKLSDYGVKFGDYKVGFTITL
;
A
#
# COMPACT_ATOMS: atom_id res chain seq x y z
N MET A 1 30.55 32.75 6.06
CA MET A 1 30.15 31.33 6.02
C MET A 1 28.63 31.30 5.97
N ASN A 2 28.01 30.84 4.88
CA ASN A 2 26.57 31.02 4.62
C ASN A 2 25.72 30.35 5.72
N THR A 3 25.06 31.16 6.55
CA THR A 3 24.12 30.75 7.60
C THR A 3 23.08 29.76 7.10
N PHE A 4 22.55 29.98 5.89
CA PHE A 4 21.61 29.07 5.22
C PHE A 4 22.15 27.64 5.01
N LYS A 5 23.44 27.51 4.63
CA LYS A 5 24.07 26.20 4.44
C LYS A 5 24.18 25.46 5.77
N ASN A 6 24.47 26.17 6.85
CA ASN A 6 24.57 25.59 8.20
C ASN A 6 23.20 25.14 8.73
N GLU A 7 22.14 25.90 8.47
CA GLU A 7 20.76 25.52 8.83
C GLU A 7 20.30 24.25 8.10
N ILE A 8 20.55 24.15 6.79
CA ILE A 8 20.25 22.94 6.01
C ILE A 8 21.01 21.73 6.56
N LEU A 9 22.31 21.90 6.85
CA LEU A 9 23.14 20.84 7.43
C LEU A 9 22.61 20.39 8.80
N GLN A 10 22.17 21.33 9.64
CA GLN A 10 21.58 21.02 10.95
C GLN A 10 20.27 20.25 10.82
N GLN A 11 19.37 20.66 9.92
CA GLN A 11 18.13 19.92 9.67
C GLN A 11 18.40 18.53 9.12
N TRP A 12 19.32 18.41 8.16
CA TRP A 12 19.74 17.13 7.60
C TRP A 12 20.29 16.18 8.66
N ASN A 13 21.10 16.69 9.59
CA ASN A 13 21.62 15.89 10.70
C ASN A 13 20.50 15.44 11.66
N LYS A 14 19.48 16.27 11.92
CA LYS A 14 18.28 15.86 12.68
C LYS A 14 17.45 14.80 11.95
N LEU A 15 17.30 14.89 10.63
CA LEU A 15 16.59 13.87 9.86
C LEU A 15 17.28 12.50 9.96
N LYS A 16 18.62 12.49 10.00
CA LYS A 16 19.39 11.25 10.18
C LYS A 16 19.21 10.58 11.54
N THR A 17 18.74 11.29 12.56
CA THR A 17 18.49 10.70 13.88
C THR A 17 17.10 10.08 13.99
N LEU A 18 16.24 10.24 12.97
CA LEU A 18 14.91 9.62 12.95
C LEU A 18 15.02 8.09 12.89
N ASP A 19 14.02 7.42 13.47
CA ASP A 19 13.88 5.99 13.33
C ASP A 19 13.60 5.65 11.85
N LYS A 20 14.57 4.96 11.24
CA LYS A 20 14.50 4.56 9.83
C LYS A 20 13.27 3.72 9.54
N LYS A 21 12.87 2.84 10.46
CA LYS A 21 11.70 1.97 10.29
C LYS A 21 10.44 2.81 10.17
N VAL A 22 10.25 3.75 11.08
CA VAL A 22 9.10 4.68 11.07
C VAL A 22 9.08 5.49 9.77
N VAL A 23 10.22 6.06 9.37
CA VAL A 23 10.33 6.82 8.12
C VAL A 23 9.96 5.97 6.90
N ILE A 24 10.47 4.74 6.83
CA ILE A 24 10.15 3.80 5.74
C ILE A 24 8.66 3.48 5.71
N VAL A 25 8.02 3.23 6.85
CA VAL A 25 6.58 2.94 6.92
C VAL A 25 5.78 4.12 6.37
N PHE A 26 6.07 5.35 6.81
CA PHE A 26 5.35 6.53 6.32
C PHE A 26 5.55 6.76 4.82
N LEU A 27 6.78 6.60 4.32
CA LEU A 27 7.07 6.70 2.88
C LEU A 27 6.37 5.59 2.09
N ALA A 28 6.38 4.36 2.60
CA ALA A 28 5.71 3.23 1.97
C ALA A 28 4.20 3.47 1.85
N VAL A 29 3.54 3.96 2.90
CA VAL A 29 2.11 4.29 2.85
C VAL A 29 1.81 5.31 1.75
N ALA A 30 2.57 6.40 1.68
CA ALA A 30 2.37 7.42 0.65
C ALA A 30 2.56 6.88 -0.78
N VAL A 31 3.61 6.09 -0.99
CA VAL A 31 3.92 5.49 -2.30
C VAL A 31 2.87 4.47 -2.69
N LEU A 32 2.53 3.53 -1.81
CA LEU A 32 1.58 2.45 -2.08
C LEU A 32 0.16 2.98 -2.28
N GLN A 33 -0.25 3.98 -1.50
CA GLN A 33 -1.55 4.65 -1.69
C GLN A 33 -1.62 5.33 -3.05
N THR A 34 -0.53 5.97 -3.49
CA THR A 34 -0.46 6.61 -4.81
C THR A 34 -0.54 5.57 -5.92
N ILE A 35 0.15 4.44 -5.77
CA ILE A 35 0.10 3.33 -6.74
C ILE A 35 -1.32 2.78 -6.85
N SER A 36 -1.97 2.48 -5.72
CA SER A 36 -3.36 2.00 -5.67
C SER A 36 -4.28 3.01 -6.37
N TRP A 37 -4.22 4.28 -5.99
CA TRP A 37 -5.09 5.31 -6.55
C TRP A 37 -4.89 5.52 -8.05
N TYR A 38 -3.65 5.44 -8.54
CA TYR A 38 -3.37 5.73 -9.94
C TYR A 38 -3.56 4.49 -10.84
N TYR A 39 -3.05 3.34 -10.43
CA TYR A 39 -2.97 2.14 -11.28
C TYR A 39 -4.02 1.07 -10.96
N ALA A 40 -4.43 0.93 -9.69
CA ALA A 40 -5.48 -0.02 -9.32
C ALA A 40 -6.89 0.57 -9.47
N SER A 41 -7.02 1.87 -9.76
CA SER A 41 -8.34 2.48 -9.81
C SER A 41 -9.20 1.97 -10.96
N ARG A 42 -10.51 1.96 -10.70
CA ARG A 42 -11.56 1.79 -11.72
C ARG A 42 -11.43 2.75 -12.89
N LYS A 43 -10.98 3.99 -12.62
CA LYS A 43 -10.73 4.99 -13.67
C LYS A 43 -9.62 4.53 -14.62
N PHE A 44 -8.54 3.97 -14.07
CA PHE A 44 -7.46 3.40 -14.88
C PHE A 44 -7.96 2.25 -15.75
N PHE A 45 -8.76 1.34 -15.19
CA PHE A 45 -9.37 0.25 -15.95
C PHE A 45 -10.20 0.76 -17.13
N ARG A 46 -11.10 1.72 -16.89
CA ARG A 46 -11.96 2.28 -17.94
C ARG A 46 -11.16 3.01 -19.03
N ALA A 47 -10.12 3.75 -18.65
CA ALA A 47 -9.32 4.52 -19.59
C ALA A 47 -8.38 3.65 -20.44
N ASN A 48 -7.84 2.56 -19.90
CA ASN A 48 -6.74 1.82 -20.52
C ASN A 48 -7.09 0.38 -20.93
N LEU A 49 -8.06 -0.26 -20.27
CA LEU A 49 -8.35 -1.69 -20.46
C LEU A 49 -9.74 -1.92 -21.09
N TYR A 50 -10.73 -1.10 -20.74
CA TYR A 50 -12.11 -1.28 -21.15
C TYR A 50 -12.28 -1.35 -22.67
N HIS A 51 -11.83 -0.31 -23.39
CA HIS A 51 -12.03 -0.23 -24.84
C HIS A 51 -11.26 -1.28 -25.64
N GLN A 52 -10.13 -1.76 -25.11
CA GLN A 52 -9.29 -2.71 -25.81
C GLN A 52 -9.72 -4.16 -25.60
N TYR A 53 -10.27 -4.49 -24.42
CA TYR A 53 -10.49 -5.89 -24.03
C TYR A 53 -11.94 -6.22 -23.63
N PHE A 54 -12.81 -5.23 -23.38
CA PHE A 54 -14.09 -5.46 -22.71
C PHE A 54 -15.31 -4.70 -23.29
N THR A 55 -15.19 -4.08 -24.47
CA THR A 55 -16.23 -3.23 -25.07
C THR A 55 -17.62 -3.90 -25.18
N ASP A 56 -17.66 -5.20 -25.48
CA ASP A 56 -18.92 -5.95 -25.67
C ASP A 56 -19.16 -7.02 -24.58
N ASN A 57 -18.50 -6.90 -23.42
CA ASN A 57 -18.61 -7.90 -22.37
C ASN A 57 -19.70 -7.54 -21.34
N GLU A 58 -20.73 -8.39 -21.22
CA GLU A 58 -21.83 -8.20 -20.26
C GLU A 58 -21.35 -8.13 -18.79
N PHE A 59 -20.23 -8.77 -18.47
CA PHE A 59 -19.66 -8.81 -17.11
C PHE A 59 -18.56 -7.76 -16.87
N VAL A 60 -18.43 -6.77 -17.74
CA VAL A 60 -17.35 -5.77 -17.64
C VAL A 60 -17.29 -5.05 -16.29
N HIS A 61 -18.44 -4.80 -15.67
CA HIS A 61 -18.49 -4.18 -14.34
C HIS A 61 -17.94 -5.09 -13.23
N LEU A 62 -18.12 -6.42 -13.35
CA LEU A 62 -17.54 -7.38 -12.43
C LEU A 62 -16.02 -7.41 -12.58
N TYR A 63 -15.52 -7.43 -13.82
CA TYR A 63 -14.08 -7.39 -14.07
C TYR A 63 -13.43 -6.09 -13.62
N GLU A 64 -14.09 -4.96 -13.84
CA GLU A 64 -13.65 -3.66 -13.33
C GLU A 64 -13.54 -3.67 -11.80
N TYR A 65 -14.53 -4.25 -11.11
CA TYR A 65 -14.51 -4.36 -9.66
C TYR A 65 -13.40 -5.30 -9.17
N LEU A 66 -13.26 -6.48 -9.78
CA LEU A 66 -12.21 -7.45 -9.45
C LEU A 66 -10.81 -6.87 -9.68
N PHE A 67 -10.62 -6.14 -10.78
CA PHE A 67 -9.37 -5.45 -11.06
C PHE A 67 -9.02 -4.48 -9.93
N TRP A 68 -9.96 -3.63 -9.52
CA TRP A 68 -9.75 -2.69 -8.42
C TRP A 68 -9.50 -3.40 -7.10
N PHE A 69 -10.31 -4.40 -6.76
CA PHE A 69 -10.19 -5.15 -5.51
C PHE A 69 -8.84 -5.88 -5.40
N ILE A 70 -8.44 -6.59 -6.45
CA ILE A 70 -7.16 -7.30 -6.51
C ILE A 70 -6.01 -6.29 -6.47
N GLY A 71 -6.11 -5.18 -7.21
CA GLY A 71 -5.09 -4.13 -7.23
C GLY A 71 -4.88 -3.49 -5.86
N ASP A 72 -5.95 -3.20 -5.12
CA ASP A 72 -5.88 -2.68 -3.77
C ASP A 72 -5.37 -3.72 -2.77
N PHE A 73 -5.80 -4.98 -2.89
CA PHE A 73 -5.26 -6.06 -2.05
C PHE A 73 -3.74 -6.23 -2.26
N ILE A 74 -3.27 -6.21 -3.50
CA ILE A 74 -1.83 -6.27 -3.79
C ILE A 74 -1.12 -5.05 -3.23
N SER A 75 -1.63 -3.85 -3.51
CA SER A 75 -0.96 -2.59 -3.17
C SER A 75 -0.93 -2.30 -1.68
N LEU A 76 -2.03 -2.58 -0.98
CA LEU A 76 -2.27 -2.14 0.40
C LEU A 76 -2.17 -3.26 1.44
N PHE A 77 -2.07 -4.52 1.01
CA PHE A 77 -1.87 -5.64 1.92
C PHE A 77 -0.62 -6.46 1.56
N LEU A 78 -0.52 -6.92 0.31
CA LEU A 78 0.55 -7.83 -0.11
C LEU A 78 1.92 -7.12 -0.14
N LEU A 79 2.01 -5.93 -0.75
CA LEU A 79 3.25 -5.13 -0.78
C LEU A 79 3.72 -4.68 0.61
N PRO A 80 2.87 -4.14 1.51
CA PRO A 80 3.26 -3.87 2.89
C PRO A 80 3.75 -5.13 3.62
N SER A 81 3.10 -6.27 3.40
CA SER A 81 3.51 -7.54 4.01
C SER A 81 4.90 -7.97 3.53
N ILE A 82 5.19 -7.80 2.24
CA ILE A 82 6.54 -8.03 1.68
C ILE A 82 7.56 -7.10 2.32
N ILE A 83 7.24 -5.81 2.52
CA ILE A 83 8.13 -4.87 3.22
C ILE A 83 8.44 -5.38 4.63
N ILE A 84 7.44 -5.79 5.40
CA ILE A 84 7.65 -6.30 6.76
C ILE A 84 8.56 -7.54 6.75
N ILE A 85 8.27 -8.51 5.88
CA ILE A 85 9.00 -9.79 5.85
C ILE A 85 10.43 -9.61 5.33
N PHE A 86 10.63 -8.87 4.24
CA PHE A 86 11.92 -8.83 3.57
C PHE A 86 12.79 -7.63 3.98
N LEU A 87 12.18 -6.47 4.23
CA LEU A 87 12.92 -5.26 4.60
C LEU A 87 13.15 -5.19 6.11
N PHE A 88 12.09 -5.41 6.91
CA PHE A 88 12.21 -5.39 8.37
C PHE A 88 12.61 -6.74 8.96
N LYS A 89 12.44 -7.84 8.21
CA LYS A 89 12.75 -9.21 8.66
C LYS A 89 11.95 -9.61 9.90
N GLU A 90 10.71 -9.12 9.98
CA GLU A 90 9.79 -9.35 11.08
C GLU A 90 8.62 -10.24 10.65
N LYS A 91 7.89 -10.78 11.63
CA LYS A 91 6.73 -11.63 11.34
C LYS A 91 5.49 -10.77 11.19
N LEU A 92 4.63 -11.09 10.23
CA LEU A 92 3.33 -10.40 10.07
C LEU A 92 2.44 -10.52 11.32
N SER A 93 2.64 -11.58 12.13
CA SER A 93 1.99 -11.77 13.43
C SER A 93 2.22 -10.61 14.40
N ASP A 94 3.36 -9.93 14.29
CA ASP A 94 3.73 -8.82 15.17
C ASP A 94 2.95 -7.55 14.80
N TYR A 95 2.29 -7.55 13.63
CA TYR A 95 1.47 -6.47 13.08
C TYR A 95 -0.02 -6.82 13.06
N GLY A 96 -0.43 -7.82 13.84
CA GLY A 96 -1.85 -8.21 13.97
C GLY A 96 -2.33 -9.22 12.92
N VAL A 97 -1.50 -9.61 11.94
CA VAL A 97 -1.84 -10.69 11.00
C VAL A 97 -1.50 -12.03 11.64
N LYS A 98 -2.40 -12.49 12.51
CA LYS A 98 -2.30 -13.80 13.17
C LYS A 98 -3.39 -14.72 12.63
N PHE A 99 -3.01 -15.97 12.34
CA PHE A 99 -3.99 -17.04 12.12
C PHE A 99 -4.41 -17.61 13.48
N GLY A 100 -5.61 -17.24 13.95
CA GLY A 100 -6.20 -17.62 15.25
C GLY A 100 -6.79 -16.37 15.91
N ASP A 101 -8.10 -16.21 16.08
CA ASP A 101 -9.10 -17.11 16.63
C ASP A 101 -10.35 -17.07 15.72
N TYR A 102 -10.47 -18.01 14.78
CA TYR A 102 -11.57 -18.04 13.79
C TYR A 102 -12.96 -18.07 14.43
N LYS A 103 -13.04 -18.47 15.69
CA LYS A 103 -14.28 -18.41 16.48
C LYS A 103 -14.73 -16.97 16.72
N VAL A 104 -13.84 -16.02 16.97
CA VAL A 104 -14.24 -14.65 17.34
C VAL A 104 -14.74 -13.86 16.13
N GLY A 105 -14.11 -14.02 14.96
CA GLY A 105 -14.49 -13.29 13.73
C GLY A 105 -15.85 -13.68 13.16
N PHE A 106 -16.23 -14.95 13.26
CA PHE A 106 -17.55 -15.43 12.82
C PHE A 106 -18.64 -15.26 13.87
N THR A 107 -18.32 -15.17 15.17
CA THR A 107 -19.34 -15.08 16.24
C THR A 107 -19.81 -13.64 16.50
N ILE A 108 -19.03 -12.61 16.17
CA ILE A 108 -19.43 -11.21 16.35
C ILE A 108 -20.15 -10.65 15.11
N THR A 109 -20.03 -11.31 13.96
CA THR A 109 -20.54 -10.82 12.67
C THR A 109 -21.83 -11.52 12.23
N LEU A 110 -22.40 -12.42 13.05
CA LEU A 110 -23.65 -13.15 12.76
C LEU A 110 -24.69 -12.91 13.85
#